data_AF-A0A3M1PTM1-F1
#
_entry.id   AF-A0A3M1PTM1-F1
#
_cell.length_a   1.000
_cell.length_b   1.000
_cell.length_c   1.000
_cell.angle_alpha   90.00
_cell.angle_beta   90.00
_cell.angle_gamma   90.00
#
_symmetry.space_group_name_H-M   'P 1'
#
loop_
_entity.id
_entity.type
_entity.pdbx_description
1 polymer ?
#
loop_
_entity_poly.entity_id
_entity_poly.type
_entity_poly.pdbx_seq_one_letter_code
_entity_poly.pdbx_strand_id
1 'polypeptide(L)'
;MHTELRFEPGIPLPLVPGETHRCPYLAEREARELFALPIGLDARLYRLLMDAGFRRAGGVFYRPECPDCRECRVIRVPAADFRPSRSQRRVLRRNADVEVRCGPLTCDEHRWKLYQRYQIAQHDGDMLHGREDFEEFLGRSPISSFEMTYHVDGRLVGVGVVDEVPDALSSVYFYFDPAEHRRSLGVFSGLCEIEECRRRGLAYWYLGYMIAGCRKMEYKTRFRPYELRNDDGVFVRHAMEASS
;
A
#
# COMPACT_ATOMS: atom_id res chain seq x y z
N MET A 1 -8.86 -27.81 7.23
CA MET A 1 -7.85 -28.38 6.34
C MET A 1 -6.84 -27.27 6.07
N HIS A 2 -5.73 -27.24 6.80
CA HIS A 2 -4.72 -26.17 6.71
C HIS A 2 -3.94 -26.35 5.41
N THR A 3 -4.06 -25.41 4.49
CA THR A 3 -3.30 -25.41 3.23
C THR A 3 -1.93 -24.81 3.52
N GLU A 4 -0.88 -25.62 3.63
CA GLU A 4 0.49 -25.13 3.78
C GLU A 4 1.02 -24.62 2.42
N LEU A 5 1.26 -23.31 2.30
CA LEU A 5 2.09 -22.77 1.22
C LEU A 5 3.57 -22.97 1.60
N ARG A 6 4.31 -23.69 0.76
CA ARG A 6 5.74 -23.94 0.97
C ARG A 6 6.57 -22.88 0.24
N PHE A 7 7.23 -22.01 1.00
CA PHE A 7 8.34 -21.17 0.53
C PHE A 7 9.67 -21.95 0.73
N GLU A 8 10.74 -21.63 0.00
CA GLU A 8 12.01 -22.39 0.00
C GLU A 8 12.58 -22.72 1.41
N PRO A 9 13.35 -23.81 1.52
CA PRO A 9 12.88 -25.04 2.16
C PRO A 9 12.62 -24.91 3.67
N GLY A 10 11.36 -25.14 4.08
CA GLY A 10 11.06 -25.77 5.36
C GLY A 10 10.64 -24.88 6.53
N ILE A 11 10.49 -23.56 6.35
CA ILE A 11 9.89 -22.73 7.40
C ILE A 11 8.37 -22.93 7.36
N PRO A 12 7.74 -23.52 8.40
CA PRO A 12 6.29 -23.60 8.46
C PRO A 12 5.72 -22.19 8.50
N LEU A 13 4.75 -21.93 7.63
CA LEU A 13 3.95 -20.71 7.64
C LEU A 13 2.52 -21.09 8.07
N PRO A 14 2.20 -21.03 9.37
CA PRO A 14 0.85 -21.27 9.84
C PRO A 14 -0.12 -20.30 9.16
N LEU A 15 -1.15 -20.87 8.53
CA LEU A 15 -2.22 -20.12 7.89
C LEU A 15 -3.54 -20.34 8.63
N VAL A 16 -4.22 -19.24 8.94
CA VAL A 16 -5.49 -19.23 9.68
C VAL A 16 -6.53 -18.48 8.87
N PRO A 17 -7.64 -19.12 8.45
CA PRO A 17 -8.71 -18.41 7.76
C PRO A 17 -9.47 -17.52 8.75
N GLY A 18 -9.78 -16.30 8.32
CA GLY A 18 -10.65 -15.38 9.03
C GLY A 18 -12.13 -15.69 8.86
N GLU A 19 -12.96 -14.86 9.46
CA GLU A 19 -14.42 -14.91 9.29
C GLU A 19 -14.83 -14.27 7.97
N THR A 20 -15.88 -14.82 7.37
CA THR A 20 -16.50 -14.24 6.18
C THR A 20 -17.32 -13.01 6.57
N HIS A 21 -17.14 -11.92 5.84
CA HIS A 21 -17.85 -10.66 6.04
C HIS A 21 -18.19 -9.99 4.71
N ARG A 22 -18.96 -8.90 4.72
CA ARG A 22 -19.28 -8.14 3.49
C ARG A 22 -18.02 -7.52 2.91
N CYS A 23 -17.80 -7.67 1.60
CA CYS A 23 -16.64 -7.10 0.95
C CYS A 23 -16.66 -5.56 1.05
N PRO A 24 -15.58 -4.91 1.56
CA PRO A 24 -15.54 -3.46 1.68
C PRO A 24 -15.40 -2.74 0.34
N TYR A 25 -15.16 -3.48 -0.76
CA TYR A 25 -14.90 -2.92 -2.08
C TYR A 25 -15.99 -3.21 -3.11
N LEU A 26 -16.72 -4.31 -2.97
CA LEU A 26 -17.71 -4.79 -3.93
C LEU A 26 -19.00 -5.15 -3.17
N ALA A 27 -20.02 -4.30 -3.25
CA ALA A 27 -21.20 -4.32 -2.37
C ALA A 27 -21.97 -5.65 -2.32
N GLU A 28 -21.95 -6.43 -3.41
CA GLU A 28 -22.68 -7.71 -3.55
C GLU A 28 -21.77 -8.93 -3.40
N ARG A 29 -20.58 -8.78 -2.81
CA ARG A 29 -19.64 -9.89 -2.60
C ARG A 29 -19.29 -10.06 -1.14
N GLU A 30 -18.94 -11.29 -0.80
CA GLU A 30 -18.32 -11.61 0.48
C GLU A 30 -16.80 -11.54 0.38
N ALA A 31 -16.17 -11.23 1.50
CA ALA A 31 -14.73 -11.22 1.68
C ALA A 31 -14.35 -12.09 2.88
N ARG A 32 -13.14 -12.65 2.80
CA ARG A 32 -12.51 -13.39 3.89
C ARG A 32 -11.02 -13.25 3.74
N GLU A 33 -10.32 -13.02 4.84
CA GLU A 33 -8.87 -12.99 4.88
C GLU A 33 -8.30 -14.38 5.20
N LEU A 34 -7.11 -14.66 4.68
CA LEU A 34 -6.22 -15.68 5.19
C LEU A 34 -5.07 -14.99 5.90
N PHE A 35 -4.90 -15.30 7.18
CA PHE A 35 -3.83 -14.76 8.01
C PHE A 35 -2.59 -15.65 7.98
N ALA A 36 -1.41 -15.05 7.97
CA ALA A 36 -0.13 -15.72 8.10
C ALA A 36 0.54 -15.33 9.41
N LEU A 37 1.12 -16.32 10.09
CA LEU A 37 1.86 -16.16 11.35
C LEU A 37 3.33 -16.54 11.16
N PRO A 38 4.13 -15.72 10.44
CA PRO A 38 5.50 -16.08 10.09
C PRO A 38 6.39 -16.21 11.33
N ILE A 39 7.07 -17.34 11.46
CA ILE A 39 8.11 -17.57 12.47
C ILE A 39 9.44 -17.13 11.87
N GLY A 40 10.16 -16.23 12.54
CA GLY A 40 11.45 -15.72 12.06
C GLY A 40 11.32 -14.82 10.82
N LEU A 41 10.35 -13.91 10.84
CA LEU A 41 10.12 -12.98 9.74
C LEU A 41 11.34 -12.09 9.47
N ASP A 42 11.84 -12.16 8.25
CA ASP A 42 12.83 -11.22 7.72
C ASP A 42 12.30 -10.53 6.45
N ALA A 43 13.08 -9.58 5.93
CA ALA A 43 12.71 -8.82 4.74
C ALA A 43 12.58 -9.68 3.48
N ARG A 44 13.29 -10.82 3.39
CA ARG A 44 13.21 -11.75 2.24
C ARG A 44 11.94 -12.57 2.29
N LEU A 45 11.60 -13.14 3.44
CA LEU A 45 10.36 -13.86 3.66
C LEU A 45 9.16 -12.93 3.43
N TYR A 46 9.20 -11.70 3.95
CA TYR A 46 8.12 -10.75 3.70
C TYR A 46 8.00 -10.40 2.22
N ARG A 47 9.11 -10.25 1.50
CA ARG A 47 9.09 -10.03 0.05
C ARG A 47 8.43 -11.18 -0.71
N LEU A 48 8.64 -12.42 -0.30
CA LEU A 48 7.97 -13.61 -0.85
C LEU A 48 6.48 -13.64 -0.49
N LEU A 49 6.13 -13.31 0.75
CA LEU A 49 4.75 -13.16 1.21
C LEU A 49 4.00 -12.11 0.38
N MET A 50 4.63 -10.97 0.11
CA MET A 50 4.07 -9.92 -0.75
C MET A 50 3.80 -10.42 -2.18
N ASP A 51 4.67 -11.25 -2.74
CA ASP A 51 4.44 -11.89 -4.05
C ASP A 51 3.36 -12.96 -3.99
N ALA A 52 3.18 -13.64 -2.87
CA ALA A 52 2.05 -14.54 -2.63
C ALA A 52 0.74 -13.82 -2.28
N GLY A 53 0.76 -12.48 -2.33
CA GLY A 53 -0.39 -11.62 -2.13
C GLY A 53 -0.65 -11.23 -0.68
N PHE A 54 0.25 -11.50 0.26
CA PHE A 54 0.11 -11.01 1.62
C PHE A 54 0.49 -9.52 1.75
N ARG A 55 -0.19 -8.86 2.69
CA ARG A 55 0.07 -7.50 3.17
C ARG A 55 0.07 -7.51 4.68
N ARG A 56 0.53 -6.42 5.29
CA ARG A 56 0.49 -6.27 6.74
C ARG A 56 -0.45 -5.17 7.20
N ALA A 57 -0.95 -5.31 8.42
CA ALA A 57 -1.53 -4.26 9.22
C ALA A 57 -0.93 -4.36 10.63
N GLY A 58 -0.10 -3.38 11.03
CA GLY A 58 0.75 -3.53 12.21
C GLY A 58 1.61 -4.80 12.10
N GLY A 59 1.49 -5.69 13.08
CA GLY A 59 2.16 -7.00 13.13
C GLY A 59 1.40 -8.16 12.47
N VAL A 60 0.20 -7.93 11.92
CA VAL A 60 -0.64 -8.97 11.32
C VAL A 60 -0.39 -9.07 9.82
N PHE A 61 -0.22 -10.28 9.28
CA PHE A 61 -0.07 -10.53 7.84
C PHE A 61 -1.31 -11.22 7.29
N TYR A 62 -1.86 -10.70 6.19
CA TYR A 62 -3.11 -11.20 5.63
C TYR A 62 -3.14 -11.10 4.11
N ARG A 63 -3.95 -11.93 3.46
CA ARG A 63 -4.35 -11.76 2.07
C ARG A 63 -5.84 -12.09 1.89
N PRO A 64 -6.53 -11.53 0.89
CA PRO A 64 -7.87 -11.97 0.53
C PRO A 64 -7.89 -13.44 0.05
N GLU A 65 -8.81 -14.23 0.60
CA GLU A 65 -9.14 -15.59 0.21
C GLU A 65 -10.67 -15.79 0.24
N CYS A 66 -11.34 -14.99 -0.60
CA CYS A 66 -12.79 -14.95 -0.72
C CYS A 66 -13.34 -16.25 -1.36
N PRO A 67 -14.53 -16.72 -0.97
CA PRO A 67 -15.13 -17.94 -1.53
C PRO A 67 -15.30 -17.89 -3.07
N ASP A 68 -15.90 -16.80 -3.58
CA ASP A 68 -16.33 -16.68 -4.99
C ASP A 68 -15.68 -15.49 -5.72
N CYS A 69 -14.52 -15.02 -5.26
CA CYS A 69 -13.90 -13.80 -5.79
C CYS A 69 -12.36 -13.86 -5.79
N ARG A 70 -11.73 -13.37 -6.87
CA ARG A 70 -10.27 -13.27 -7.04
C ARG A 70 -9.81 -11.89 -7.55
N GLU A 71 -10.63 -10.86 -7.35
CA GLU A 71 -10.38 -9.54 -7.93
C GLU A 71 -9.24 -8.78 -7.25
N CYS A 72 -8.90 -9.12 -5.99
CA CYS A 72 -7.83 -8.49 -5.24
C CYS A 72 -6.45 -8.91 -5.75
N ARG A 73 -6.00 -8.30 -6.85
CA ARG A 73 -4.73 -8.63 -7.51
C ARG A 73 -3.62 -7.72 -7.04
N VAL A 74 -2.47 -8.31 -6.71
CA VAL A 74 -1.24 -7.58 -6.34
C VAL A 74 -0.82 -6.72 -7.53
N ILE A 75 -0.59 -5.43 -7.28
CA ILE A 75 -0.08 -4.49 -8.28
C ILE A 75 1.27 -3.93 -7.85
N ARG A 76 2.21 -3.87 -8.80
CA ARG A 76 3.52 -3.21 -8.61
C ARG A 76 3.92 -2.43 -9.85
N VAL A 77 4.84 -1.48 -9.69
CA VAL A 77 5.39 -0.66 -10.76
C VAL A 77 6.89 -0.91 -10.87
N PRO A 78 7.41 -1.33 -12.04
CA PRO A 78 8.84 -1.34 -12.31
C PRO A 78 9.38 0.09 -12.29
N ALA A 79 10.11 0.45 -11.23
CA ALA A 79 10.44 1.84 -10.92
C ALA A 79 11.29 2.48 -12.03
N ALA A 80 12.29 1.76 -12.55
CA ALA A 80 13.16 2.23 -13.63
C ALA A 80 12.39 2.57 -14.93
N ASP A 81 11.31 1.84 -15.22
CA ASP A 81 10.55 1.95 -16.46
C ASP A 81 9.39 2.94 -16.37
N PHE A 82 8.96 3.31 -15.16
CA PHE A 82 7.86 4.22 -14.95
C PHE A 82 8.04 5.55 -15.71
N ARG A 83 6.99 6.05 -16.35
CA ARG A 83 7.02 7.37 -16.99
C ARG A 83 5.78 8.17 -16.57
N PRO A 84 5.93 9.32 -15.88
CA PRO A 84 4.80 10.13 -15.48
C PRO A 84 4.00 10.58 -16.71
N SER A 85 2.70 10.28 -16.75
CA SER A 85 1.76 10.77 -17.76
C SER A 85 1.58 12.29 -17.72
N ARG A 86 0.89 12.87 -18.71
CA ARG A 86 0.60 14.33 -18.73
C ARG A 86 -0.15 14.79 -17.47
N SER A 87 -1.06 13.97 -16.93
CA SER A 87 -1.79 14.29 -15.70
C SER A 87 -0.90 14.19 -14.45
N GLN A 88 -0.07 13.16 -14.34
CA GLN A 88 0.90 13.03 -13.24
C GLN A 88 1.94 14.16 -13.27
N ARG A 89 2.41 14.58 -14.45
CA ARG A 89 3.28 15.77 -14.58
C ARG A 89 2.59 17.06 -14.10
N ARG A 90 1.27 17.20 -14.29
CA ARG A 90 0.50 18.32 -13.70
C ARG A 90 0.43 18.22 -12.17
N VAL A 91 0.28 17.01 -11.63
CA VAL A 91 0.29 16.78 -10.17
C VAL A 91 1.65 17.16 -9.58
N LEU A 92 2.76 16.75 -10.21
CA LEU A 92 4.11 17.16 -9.78
C LEU A 92 4.25 18.69 -9.75
N ARG A 93 3.86 19.38 -10.82
CA ARG A 93 3.95 20.86 -10.86
C ARG A 93 3.08 21.54 -9.81
N ARG A 94 1.90 21.00 -9.51
CA ARG A 94 0.99 21.56 -8.50
C ARG A 94 1.56 21.45 -7.08
N ASN A 95 2.42 20.48 -6.84
CA ASN A 95 3.01 20.19 -5.53
C ASN A 95 4.50 20.52 -5.50
N ALA A 96 4.96 21.45 -6.35
CA ALA A 96 6.36 21.87 -6.39
C ALA A 96 6.79 22.61 -5.11
N ASP A 97 5.82 23.13 -4.34
CA ASP A 97 5.97 23.74 -3.03
C ASP A 97 6.00 22.72 -1.88
N VAL A 98 5.68 21.45 -2.14
CA VAL A 98 5.61 20.43 -1.09
C VAL A 98 7.01 19.90 -0.78
N GLU A 99 7.45 20.10 0.45
CA GLU A 99 8.66 19.50 0.98
C GLU A 99 8.39 18.05 1.40
N VAL A 100 9.18 17.11 0.88
CA VAL A 100 9.07 15.69 1.18
C VAL A 100 10.26 15.25 2.02
N ARG A 101 10.00 14.63 3.18
CA ARG A 101 11.04 14.16 4.09
C ARG A 101 10.84 12.68 4.42
N CYS A 102 11.92 11.90 4.36
CA CYS A 102 11.94 10.51 4.84
C CYS A 102 12.44 10.48 6.30
N GLY A 103 11.78 9.72 7.17
CA GLY A 103 12.15 9.59 8.58
C GLY A 103 11.62 8.32 9.22
N PRO A 104 11.99 8.02 10.48
CA PRO A 104 11.49 6.84 11.18
C PRO A 104 9.97 6.94 11.41
N LEU A 105 9.33 5.78 11.61
CA LEU A 105 7.93 5.74 12.06
C LEU A 105 7.78 6.54 13.35
N THR A 106 6.81 7.46 13.39
CA THR A 106 6.60 8.36 14.52
C THR A 106 5.11 8.51 14.79
N CYS A 107 4.70 8.48 16.04
CA CYS A 107 3.29 8.66 16.43
C CYS A 107 3.13 9.87 17.37
N ASP A 108 3.54 11.05 16.88
CA ASP A 108 3.35 12.29 17.62
C ASP A 108 1.94 12.86 17.48
N GLU A 109 1.66 13.91 18.26
CA GLU A 109 0.34 14.54 18.32
C GLU A 109 -0.09 15.15 16.97
N HIS A 110 0.86 15.63 16.16
CA HIS A 110 0.57 16.21 14.85
C HIS A 110 0.08 15.16 13.86
N ARG A 111 0.73 13.99 13.83
CA ARG A 111 0.34 12.84 13.00
C ARG A 111 -0.98 12.24 13.44
N TRP A 112 -1.16 12.06 14.75
CA TRP A 112 -2.42 11.58 15.31
C TRP A 112 -3.60 12.45 14.89
N LYS A 113 -3.50 13.77 15.07
CA LYS A 113 -4.55 14.72 14.65
C LYS A 113 -4.82 14.69 13.14
N LEU A 114 -3.77 14.53 12.32
CA LEU A 114 -3.92 14.42 10.87
C LEU A 114 -4.65 13.12 10.49
N TYR A 115 -4.28 12.00 11.11
CA TYR A 115 -4.92 10.71 10.92
C TYR A 115 -6.40 10.76 11.30
N GLN A 116 -6.75 11.35 12.45
CA GLN A 116 -8.15 11.52 12.86
C GLN A 116 -8.95 12.33 11.84
N ARG A 117 -8.44 13.48 11.38
CA ARG A 117 -9.12 14.30 10.35
C ARG A 117 -9.35 13.50 9.06
N TYR A 118 -8.35 12.73 8.64
CA TYR A 118 -8.45 11.87 7.46
C TYR A 118 -9.51 10.78 7.63
N GLN A 119 -9.50 10.06 8.75
CA GLN A 119 -10.46 8.99 9.03
C GLN A 119 -11.90 9.49 9.06
N ILE A 120 -12.16 10.63 9.73
CA ILE A 120 -13.49 11.26 9.76
C ILE A 120 -13.97 11.57 8.34
N ALA A 121 -13.12 12.16 7.51
CA ALA A 121 -13.49 12.56 6.15
C ALA A 121 -13.68 11.37 5.18
N GLN A 122 -13.05 10.22 5.44
CA GLN A 122 -13.13 9.04 4.55
C GLN A 122 -14.24 8.05 4.95
N HIS A 123 -14.59 8.00 6.23
CA HIS A 123 -15.46 6.98 6.81
C HIS A 123 -16.68 7.55 7.54
N ASP A 124 -17.02 8.82 7.32
CA ASP A 124 -18.14 9.53 7.97
C ASP A 124 -18.17 9.40 9.51
N GLY A 125 -17.00 9.12 10.13
CA GLY A 125 -16.85 8.96 11.58
C GLY A 125 -17.10 7.57 12.16
N ASP A 126 -17.57 6.58 11.37
CA ASP A 126 -17.95 5.26 11.88
C ASP A 126 -16.76 4.38 12.32
N MET A 127 -15.54 4.71 11.90
CA MET A 127 -14.32 3.91 12.15
C MET A 127 -13.18 4.75 12.76
N LEU A 128 -13.49 5.57 13.76
CA LEU A 128 -12.46 6.21 14.58
C LEU A 128 -11.93 5.22 15.63
N HIS A 129 -10.89 4.50 15.23
CA HIS A 129 -10.06 3.71 16.12
C HIS A 129 -9.30 4.61 17.13
N GLY A 130 -8.96 4.05 18.29
CA GLY A 130 -8.26 4.77 19.35
C GLY A 130 -6.83 5.16 18.96
N ARG A 131 -6.17 5.96 19.81
CA ARG A 131 -4.75 6.29 19.61
C ARG A 131 -3.86 5.04 19.63
N GLU A 132 -4.19 4.08 20.50
CA GLU A 132 -3.47 2.82 20.63
C GLU A 132 -3.52 2.02 19.33
N ASP A 133 -4.69 1.91 18.70
CA ASP A 133 -4.85 1.25 17.40
C ASP A 133 -4.01 1.92 16.30
N PHE A 134 -3.93 3.26 16.29
CA PHE A 134 -3.07 4.00 15.36
C PHE A 134 -1.59 3.71 15.60
N GLU A 135 -1.15 3.67 16.86
CA GLU A 135 0.23 3.37 17.23
C GLU A 135 0.60 1.91 16.91
N GLU A 136 -0.31 0.97 17.12
CA GLU A 136 -0.12 -0.44 16.75
C GLU A 136 -0.08 -0.63 15.23
N PHE A 137 -0.96 0.05 14.51
CA PHE A 137 -1.07 -0.08 13.06
C PHE A 137 0.09 0.59 12.31
N LEU A 138 0.48 1.81 12.70
CA LEU A 138 1.41 2.66 11.95
C LEU A 138 2.71 3.00 12.71
N GLY A 139 2.70 2.94 14.03
CA GLY A 139 3.86 3.29 14.86
C GLY A 139 4.87 2.16 15.04
N ARG A 140 4.45 0.91 14.80
CA ARG A 140 5.30 -0.27 14.91
C ARG A 140 5.22 -1.11 13.65
N SER A 141 6.36 -1.64 13.24
CA SER A 141 6.44 -2.57 12.12
C SER A 141 7.44 -3.67 12.42
N PRO A 142 7.08 -4.94 12.15
CA PRO A 142 8.04 -6.04 12.20
C PRO A 142 8.99 -6.07 10.98
N ILE A 143 8.82 -5.13 10.04
CA ILE A 143 9.65 -4.97 8.83
C ILE A 143 10.35 -3.62 8.89
N SER A 144 11.54 -3.50 8.27
CA SER A 144 12.19 -2.20 8.05
C SER A 144 11.22 -1.23 7.39
N SER A 145 10.81 -0.19 8.10
CA SER A 145 9.77 0.72 7.65
C SER A 145 10.11 2.16 8.00
N PHE A 146 9.65 3.08 7.16
CA PHE A 146 9.85 4.50 7.35
C PHE A 146 8.63 5.30 6.89
N GLU A 147 8.59 6.58 7.25
CA GLU A 147 7.59 7.52 6.81
C GLU A 147 8.15 8.42 5.71
N MET A 148 7.34 8.68 4.68
CA MET A 148 7.46 9.85 3.83
C MET A 148 6.45 10.89 4.30
N THR A 149 6.94 12.02 4.81
CA THR A 149 6.11 13.12 5.29
C THR A 149 6.11 14.27 4.29
N TYR A 150 4.94 14.90 4.13
CA TYR A 150 4.69 15.94 3.13
C TYR A 150 4.34 17.23 3.85
N HIS A 151 5.08 18.30 3.59
CA HIS A 151 4.95 19.58 4.28
C HIS A 151 4.74 20.73 3.30
N VAL A 152 3.83 21.64 3.63
CA VAL A 152 3.60 22.91 2.90
C VAL A 152 3.81 24.03 3.90
N ASP A 153 4.73 24.95 3.62
CA ASP A 153 5.10 26.06 4.52
C ASP A 153 5.39 25.57 5.95
N GLY A 154 6.06 24.42 6.08
CA GLY A 154 6.39 23.78 7.36
C GLY A 154 5.24 23.05 8.06
N ARG A 155 4.02 23.07 7.51
CA ARG A 155 2.86 22.34 8.05
C ARG A 155 2.76 20.94 7.44
N LEU A 156 2.65 19.92 8.30
CA LEU A 156 2.40 18.54 7.88
C LEU A 156 1.02 18.40 7.21
N VAL A 157 1.01 18.02 5.93
CA VAL A 157 -0.20 17.84 5.11
C VAL A 157 -0.43 16.38 4.68
N GLY A 158 0.56 15.50 4.82
CA GLY A 158 0.42 14.09 4.48
C GLY A 158 1.51 13.22 5.08
N VAL A 159 1.20 11.95 5.28
CA VAL A 159 2.13 10.92 5.75
C VAL A 159 1.86 9.62 4.99
N GLY A 160 2.90 9.07 4.39
CA GLY A 160 2.93 7.73 3.81
C GLY A 160 3.80 6.82 4.65
N VAL A 161 3.26 5.70 5.10
CA VAL A 161 4.00 4.62 5.76
C VAL A 161 4.44 3.62 4.68
N VAL A 162 5.74 3.36 4.64
CA VAL A 162 6.38 2.58 3.57
C VAL A 162 7.22 1.47 4.19
N ASP A 163 6.99 0.23 3.72
CA ASP A 163 7.88 -0.89 4.02
C ASP A 163 9.03 -0.93 3.01
N GLU A 164 10.22 -1.24 3.50
CA GLU A 164 11.40 -1.50 2.69
C GLU A 164 11.74 -3.00 2.70
N VAL A 165 11.82 -3.57 1.51
CA VAL A 165 12.23 -4.95 1.26
C VAL A 165 13.37 -4.95 0.23
N PRO A 166 14.13 -6.05 0.06
CA PRO A 166 15.44 -6.01 -0.59
C PRO A 166 15.50 -5.37 -2.00
N ASP A 167 14.43 -5.49 -2.79
CA ASP A 167 14.32 -4.99 -4.16
C ASP A 167 13.14 -4.02 -4.37
N ALA A 168 12.44 -3.60 -3.30
CA ALA A 168 11.22 -2.82 -3.46
C ALA A 168 10.84 -1.95 -2.25
N LEU A 169 10.03 -0.92 -2.52
CA LEU A 169 9.22 -0.24 -1.51
C LEU A 169 7.76 -0.69 -1.62
N SER A 170 7.06 -0.75 -0.49
CA SER A 170 5.62 -1.03 -0.47
C SER A 170 4.86 0.05 0.29
N SER A 171 3.90 0.70 -0.38
CA SER A 171 2.95 1.57 0.30
C SER A 171 2.10 0.73 1.26
N VAL A 172 2.16 1.05 2.55
CA VAL A 172 1.34 0.40 3.58
C VAL A 172 0.07 1.19 3.79
N TYR A 173 0.22 2.49 4.06
CA TYR A 173 -0.90 3.37 4.34
C TYR A 173 -0.54 4.82 4.03
N PHE A 174 -1.52 5.59 3.54
CA PHE A 174 -1.34 7.01 3.26
C PHE A 174 -2.55 7.79 3.79
N TYR A 175 -2.28 8.77 4.65
CA TYR A 175 -3.29 9.68 5.17
C TYR A 175 -2.82 11.12 5.00
N PHE A 176 -3.77 12.02 4.75
CA PHE A 176 -3.47 13.40 4.39
C PHE A 176 -4.57 14.36 4.82
N ASP A 177 -4.27 15.64 4.78
CA ASP A 177 -5.21 16.69 5.18
C ASP A 177 -6.34 16.81 4.14
N PRO A 178 -7.61 16.51 4.48
CA PRO A 178 -8.72 16.59 3.53
C PRO A 178 -8.90 18.00 2.93
N ALA A 179 -8.45 19.05 3.62
CA ALA A 179 -8.45 20.41 3.08
C ALA A 179 -7.57 20.55 1.82
N GLU A 180 -6.57 19.70 1.65
CA GLU A 180 -5.63 19.68 0.52
C GLU A 180 -6.11 18.82 -0.67
N HIS A 181 -7.39 18.45 -0.74
CA HIS A 181 -7.94 17.58 -1.79
C HIS A 181 -7.58 18.00 -3.23
N ARG A 182 -7.44 19.31 -3.50
CA ARG A 182 -7.07 19.85 -4.83
C ARG A 182 -5.65 19.47 -5.27
N ARG A 183 -4.77 19.14 -4.32
CA ARG A 183 -3.37 18.76 -4.58
C ARG A 183 -3.22 17.38 -5.19
N SER A 184 -4.19 16.49 -4.99
CA SER A 184 -4.11 15.07 -5.37
C SER A 184 -2.96 14.35 -4.65
N LEU A 185 -2.82 14.57 -3.35
CA LEU A 185 -1.68 14.09 -2.54
C LEU A 185 -1.46 12.57 -2.62
N GLY A 186 -2.51 11.75 -2.76
CA GLY A 186 -2.33 10.30 -2.94
C GLY A 186 -1.58 9.94 -4.24
N VAL A 187 -1.86 10.64 -5.35
CA VAL A 187 -1.11 10.45 -6.60
C VAL A 187 0.31 11.01 -6.45
N PHE A 188 0.45 12.16 -5.79
CA PHE A 188 1.76 12.76 -5.53
C PHE A 188 2.65 11.83 -4.70
N SER A 189 2.14 11.23 -3.63
CA SER A 189 2.87 10.27 -2.79
C SER A 189 3.38 9.10 -3.60
N GLY A 190 2.53 8.51 -4.44
CA GLY A 190 2.96 7.41 -5.30
C GLY A 190 4.08 7.80 -6.28
N LEU A 191 4.07 9.04 -6.79
CA LEU A 191 5.16 9.53 -7.64
C LEU A 191 6.46 9.71 -6.85
N CYS A 192 6.37 10.21 -5.61
CA CYS A 192 7.52 10.34 -4.72
C CYS A 192 8.11 8.99 -4.32
N GLU A 193 7.26 8.00 -4.00
CA GLU A 193 7.71 6.64 -3.64
C GLU A 193 8.38 5.92 -4.82
N ILE A 194 7.88 6.10 -6.06
CA ILE A 194 8.56 5.57 -7.25
C ILE A 194 9.92 6.24 -7.45
N GLU A 195 10.02 7.55 -7.26
CA GLU A 195 11.28 8.26 -7.39
C GLU A 195 12.27 7.86 -6.28
N GLU A 196 11.77 7.60 -5.08
CA GLU A 196 12.56 7.07 -3.97
C GLU A 196 13.08 5.65 -4.28
N CYS A 197 12.27 4.79 -4.91
CA CYS A 197 12.76 3.51 -5.42
C CYS A 197 13.94 3.69 -6.38
N ARG A 198 13.83 4.62 -7.33
CA ARG A 198 14.93 4.89 -8.29
C ARG A 198 16.18 5.41 -7.60
N ARG A 199 16.02 6.36 -6.68
CA ARG A 199 17.14 6.96 -5.93
C ARG A 199 17.91 5.89 -5.15
N ARG A 200 17.22 4.87 -4.64
CA ARG A 200 17.79 3.74 -3.91
C ARG A 200 18.21 2.55 -4.80
N GLY A 201 17.93 2.59 -6.11
CA GLY A 201 18.19 1.47 -7.01
C GLY A 201 17.27 0.26 -6.81
N LEU A 202 16.09 0.46 -6.20
CA LEU A 202 15.09 -0.58 -5.99
C LEU A 202 14.28 -0.83 -7.27
N ALA A 203 13.99 -2.09 -7.55
CA ALA A 203 13.37 -2.52 -8.80
C ALA A 203 11.88 -2.18 -8.86
N TYR A 204 11.16 -2.34 -7.75
CA TYR A 204 9.70 -2.26 -7.74
C TYR A 204 9.14 -1.32 -6.68
N TRP A 205 7.98 -0.76 -6.99
CA TRP A 205 7.10 -0.12 -6.02
C TRP A 205 5.78 -0.88 -5.93
N TYR A 206 5.41 -1.40 -4.76
CA TYR A 206 4.16 -2.13 -4.50
C TYR A 206 3.09 -1.19 -3.96
N LEU A 207 1.88 -1.24 -4.54
CA LEU A 207 0.77 -0.34 -4.21
C LEU A 207 -0.38 -1.06 -3.49
N GLY A 208 -0.14 -2.23 -2.91
CA GLY A 208 -1.21 -3.06 -2.34
C GLY A 208 -1.94 -3.89 -3.41
N TYR A 209 -3.28 -3.89 -3.35
CA TYR A 209 -4.15 -4.57 -4.31
C TYR A 209 -4.80 -3.59 -5.30
N MET A 210 -4.93 -4.03 -6.55
CA MET A 210 -5.87 -3.49 -7.53
C MET A 210 -7.10 -4.40 -7.53
N ILE A 211 -8.29 -3.82 -7.46
CA ILE A 211 -9.55 -4.55 -7.40
C ILE A 211 -10.39 -4.14 -8.60
N ALA A 212 -10.66 -5.06 -9.51
CA ALA A 212 -11.48 -4.77 -10.68
C ALA A 212 -12.92 -4.44 -10.24
N GLY A 213 -13.55 -3.46 -10.90
CA GLY A 213 -14.88 -2.98 -10.53
C GLY A 213 -14.93 -2.04 -9.32
N CYS A 214 -13.79 -1.80 -8.63
CA CYS A 214 -13.72 -0.85 -7.53
C CYS A 214 -13.15 0.49 -8.01
N ARG A 215 -14.01 1.50 -8.21
CA ARG A 215 -13.61 2.84 -8.67
C ARG A 215 -12.53 3.50 -7.79
N LYS A 216 -12.54 3.25 -6.48
CA LYS A 216 -11.52 3.74 -5.54
C LYS A 216 -10.12 3.16 -5.81
N MET A 217 -10.01 2.03 -6.50
CA MET A 217 -8.75 1.33 -6.79
C MET A 217 -8.24 1.51 -8.22
N GLU A 218 -9.08 2.00 -9.14
CA GLU A 218 -8.73 2.19 -10.56
C GLU A 218 -7.49 3.08 -10.78
N TYR A 219 -7.26 4.04 -9.89
CA TYR A 219 -6.15 4.98 -10.02
C TYR A 219 -4.78 4.28 -10.03
N LYS A 220 -4.64 3.13 -9.36
CA LYS A 220 -3.36 2.40 -9.26
C LYS A 220 -2.85 1.94 -10.61
N THR A 221 -3.75 1.62 -11.53
CA THR A 221 -3.38 1.24 -12.90
C THR A 221 -2.75 2.43 -13.64
N ARG A 222 -3.06 3.68 -13.29
CA ARG A 222 -2.54 4.87 -13.99
C ARG A 222 -1.02 5.07 -13.81
N PHE A 223 -0.37 4.32 -12.94
CA PHE A 223 1.08 4.29 -12.84
C PHE A 223 1.66 3.29 -13.86
N ARG A 224 1.93 3.77 -15.08
CA ARG A 224 2.36 2.91 -16.22
C ARG A 224 3.89 2.95 -16.44
N PRO A 225 4.52 1.83 -16.84
CA PRO A 225 3.94 0.48 -16.82
C PRO A 225 3.73 -0.01 -15.38
N TYR A 226 2.78 -0.92 -15.21
CA TYR A 226 2.58 -1.67 -13.96
C TYR A 226 2.51 -3.15 -14.31
N GLU A 227 2.66 -3.96 -13.28
CA GLU A 227 2.53 -5.41 -13.34
C GLU A 227 1.41 -5.84 -12.39
N LEU A 228 0.55 -6.71 -12.87
CA LEU A 228 -0.49 -7.37 -12.07
C LEU A 228 -0.17 -8.83 -11.91
N ARG A 229 -0.28 -9.32 -10.68
CA ARG A 229 -0.22 -10.76 -10.41
C ARG A 229 -1.51 -11.42 -10.90
N ASN A 230 -1.39 -12.40 -11.78
CA ASN A 230 -2.50 -13.23 -12.25
C ASN A 230 -2.79 -14.40 -11.28
N ASP A 231 -3.77 -15.22 -11.63
CA ASP A 231 -4.21 -16.36 -10.81
C ASP A 231 -3.14 -17.47 -10.71
N ASP A 232 -2.29 -17.61 -11.72
CA ASP A 232 -1.13 -18.53 -11.73
C ASP A 232 0.05 -18.03 -10.89
N GLY A 233 -0.07 -16.82 -10.33
CA GLY A 233 0.97 -16.19 -9.52
C GLY A 233 2.10 -15.53 -10.30
N VAL A 234 1.91 -15.32 -11.58
CA VAL A 234 2.84 -14.63 -12.46
C VAL A 234 2.46 -13.15 -12.57
N PHE A 235 3.47 -12.27 -12.53
CA PHE A 235 3.29 -10.86 -12.79
C PHE A 235 3.23 -10.60 -14.30
N VAL A 236 2.08 -10.10 -14.77
CA VAL A 236 1.84 -9.73 -16.17
C VAL A 236 2.01 -8.23 -16.32
N ARG A 237 2.87 -7.82 -17.25
CA ARG A 237 3.19 -6.42 -17.52
C ARG A 237 2.14 -5.75 -18.41
N HIS A 238 1.69 -4.59 -17.99
CA HIS A 238 0.76 -3.73 -18.72
C HIS A 238 1.46 -2.43 -19.10
N ALA A 239 1.72 -2.29 -20.41
CA ALA A 239 2.44 -1.16 -20.97
C ALA A 239 1.60 0.14 -21.01
N MET A 240 2.28 1.23 -21.36
CA MET A 240 1.63 2.47 -21.78
C MET A 240 0.82 2.18 -23.05
N GLU A 241 -0.46 2.53 -23.07
CA GLU A 241 -1.17 2.62 -24.35
C GLU A 241 -0.48 3.68 -25.20
N ALA A 242 -0.11 3.34 -26.43
CA ALA A 242 0.41 4.31 -27.38
C ALA A 242 -0.65 5.41 -27.50
N SER A 243 -0.30 6.63 -27.09
CA SER A 243 -1.20 7.77 -27.27
C SER A 243 -1.35 8.00 -28.78
N SER A 244 -2.48 7.57 -29.33
CA SER A 244 -3.03 8.07 -30.58
C SER A 244 -3.43 9.54 -30.44
#